data_AF-A0A962INY7-F1
#
_entry.id   AF-A0A962INY7-F1
#
_cell.length_a   1.000
_cell.length_b   1.000
_cell.length_c   1.000
_cell.angle_alpha   90.00
_cell.angle_beta   90.00
_cell.angle_gamma   90.00
#
_symmetry.space_group_name_H-M   'P 1'
#
loop_
_entity.id
_entity.type
_entity.pdbx_description
1 polymer ?
#
loop_
_entity_poly.entity_id
_entity_poly.type
_entity_poly.pdbx_seq_one_letter_code
_entity_poly.pdbx_strand_id
1 'polypeptide(L)'
;AELQPRITGSECLPAMLQTLTDCGAPAAVLNLLEQTGQRLAQLDRPETPTRIADYDALLQSLQPLGAALDRQRLLQVDLYRADGGLMLSDRDAEEIAQAAELSLRLGASLGNALDDFCHRYRARYEGRRMPLLEVLDAEIGIGDAELNADAGDLLAGVLWLRGTDSSSSGRLEELLHSRWRSAAPDGIEEIVLDAQDIPALDAAERAAVAPSAHALVTLLGADAQALDRGDYHIVLDGVVGPSAANLIGRFAFGSPELAERLRASLAAEAKAYPDAILAEIVHLPQDRMGNLACRPLLREYEIPLLGSSGADPARQISLQDLDVEVRGNHVLLWSRRLQRRVIPRMSNAHNFSANPLGLYRFLCMLQHQGQLSGRFRFPASLERLPRLPRVRCGRVILAPARWRLSAADATQLLQAERDQLPSVMAILRQALGLPRRVGIREGESVQTLDLHDPFAIEALCRRLRKRQQVDLIESLSDSASACVGNRQNRYSHELIVPLRKLPGPKAQRHAAAARFDPALPPDPTSIAPAARDRLPGSDWLYLRLHGSPQTLDRLLALTLAPLAEQLRQQGHCNSWFYIRYGDPDWHLRLRFQGQPQRLLGDLLPRLHACLDQLVTERQLSRVEIGSYQRELERY
;
A
#
# COMPACT_ATOMS: atom_id res chain seq x y z
N ALA A 1 -0.97 14.45 26.37
CA ALA A 1 -1.70 13.89 25.23
C ALA A 1 -2.40 14.99 24.43
N GLU A 2 -3.00 15.99 25.07
CA GLU A 2 -3.82 17.03 24.40
C GLU A 2 -3.05 17.98 23.45
N LEU A 3 -1.74 18.15 23.63
CA LEU A 3 -0.90 19.04 22.79
C LEU A 3 -0.40 18.41 21.49
N GLN A 4 -0.85 17.19 21.13
CA GLN A 4 -0.50 16.62 19.83
C GLN A 4 -1.11 17.44 18.69
N PRO A 5 -0.37 17.67 17.59
CA PRO A 5 -0.89 18.44 16.46
C PRO A 5 -2.08 17.71 15.82
N ARG A 6 -3.15 18.46 15.52
CA ARG A 6 -4.26 17.95 14.72
C ARG A 6 -3.77 17.69 13.30
N ILE A 7 -3.97 16.46 12.83
CA ILE A 7 -3.59 16.03 11.47
C ILE A 7 -4.71 16.31 10.48
N THR A 8 -5.96 16.33 10.96
CA THR A 8 -7.12 16.67 10.14
C THR A 8 -7.90 17.83 10.76
N GLY A 9 -8.66 18.54 9.93
CA GLY A 9 -9.52 19.64 10.36
C GLY A 9 -8.86 20.99 10.21
N SER A 10 -8.62 21.69 11.32
CA SER A 10 -7.94 23.00 11.34
C SER A 10 -6.43 22.86 11.18
N GLU A 11 -5.78 23.89 10.64
CA GLU A 11 -4.31 23.95 10.59
C GLU A 11 -3.66 23.83 11.98
N CYS A 12 -2.41 23.36 12.01
CA CYS A 12 -1.71 23.01 13.25
C CYS A 12 -1.58 24.17 14.25
N LEU A 13 -1.17 25.37 13.79
CA LEU A 13 -0.95 26.50 14.69
C LEU A 13 -2.26 27.02 15.33
N PRO A 14 -3.35 27.28 14.57
CA PRO A 14 -4.64 27.60 15.16
C PRO A 14 -5.17 26.51 16.12
N ALA A 15 -5.03 25.23 15.75
CA ALA A 15 -5.44 24.12 16.60
C ALA A 15 -4.66 24.08 17.92
N MET A 16 -3.34 24.28 17.85
CA MET A 16 -2.45 24.30 19.00
C MET A 16 -2.75 25.49 19.92
N LEU A 17 -3.01 26.67 19.36
CA LEU A 17 -3.43 27.85 20.13
C LEU A 17 -4.72 27.55 20.91
N GLN A 18 -5.74 26.99 20.26
CA GLN A 18 -6.99 26.63 20.93
C GLN A 18 -6.75 25.67 22.10
N THR A 19 -6.00 24.59 21.88
CA THR A 19 -5.66 23.64 22.96
C THR A 19 -4.90 24.31 24.10
N LEU A 20 -3.90 25.14 23.80
CA LEU A 20 -3.11 25.84 24.82
C LEU A 20 -3.96 26.79 25.65
N THR A 21 -4.92 27.48 25.02
CA THR A 21 -5.89 28.32 25.71
C THR A 21 -6.77 27.49 26.65
N ASP A 22 -7.31 26.36 26.17
CA ASP A 22 -8.17 25.48 26.95
C ASP A 22 -7.43 24.86 28.15
N CYS A 23 -6.13 24.57 28.00
CA CYS A 23 -5.27 24.07 29.08
C CYS A 23 -4.75 25.16 30.03
N GLY A 24 -5.07 26.44 29.80
CA GLY A 24 -4.61 27.56 30.64
C GLY A 24 -3.11 27.87 30.53
N ALA A 25 -2.54 27.75 29.32
CA ALA A 25 -1.14 28.08 29.07
C ALA A 25 -0.79 29.55 29.42
N PRO A 26 0.47 29.87 29.76
CA PRO A 26 0.86 31.23 30.08
C PRO A 26 0.56 32.22 28.95
N ALA A 27 -0.02 33.38 29.29
CA ALA A 27 -0.37 34.41 28.30
C ALA A 27 0.82 34.84 27.43
N ALA A 28 2.05 34.82 27.96
CA ALA A 28 3.25 35.11 27.20
C ALA A 28 3.49 34.13 26.04
N VAL A 29 3.20 32.84 26.23
CA VAL A 29 3.33 31.81 25.19
C VAL A 29 2.24 31.97 24.14
N LEU A 30 0.99 32.16 24.58
CA LEU A 30 -0.16 32.38 23.69
C LEU A 30 0.06 33.62 22.80
N ASN A 31 0.39 34.77 23.40
CA ASN A 31 0.65 36.01 22.68
C ASN A 31 1.78 35.85 21.65
N LEU A 32 2.85 35.14 22.00
CA LEU A 32 3.98 34.92 21.09
C LEU A 32 3.58 34.07 19.87
N LEU A 33 2.81 33.01 20.09
CA LEU A 33 2.33 32.13 19.02
C LEU A 33 1.27 32.83 18.15
N GLU A 34 0.39 33.63 18.73
CA GLU A 34 -0.57 34.47 17.99
C GLU A 34 0.16 35.49 17.10
N GLN A 35 1.17 36.19 17.63
CA GLN A 35 2.00 37.12 16.86
C GLN A 35 2.73 36.39 15.72
N THR A 36 3.20 35.17 15.98
CA THR A 36 3.82 34.33 14.95
C THR A 36 2.82 34.01 13.83
N GLY A 37 1.59 33.62 14.17
CA GLY A 37 0.52 33.37 13.19
C GLY A 37 0.17 34.61 12.36
N GLN A 38 0.07 35.78 13.00
CA GLN A 38 -0.15 37.05 12.31
C GLN A 38 0.99 37.40 11.35
N ARG A 39 2.23 37.14 11.75
CA ARG A 39 3.41 37.39 10.91
C ARG A 39 3.46 36.43 9.71
N LEU A 40 3.15 35.15 9.89
CA LEU A 40 3.03 34.20 8.79
C LEU A 40 1.95 34.66 7.79
N ALA A 41 0.77 35.03 8.28
CA ALA A 41 -0.31 35.54 7.43
C ALA A 41 0.04 36.85 6.69
N GLN A 42 0.98 37.65 7.21
CA GLN A 42 1.51 38.82 6.49
C GLN A 42 2.51 38.42 5.40
N LEU A 43 3.33 37.41 5.64
CA LEU A 43 4.31 36.87 4.68
C LEU A 43 3.64 36.12 3.52
N ASP A 44 2.44 35.57 3.74
CA ASP A 44 1.64 34.90 2.71
C ASP A 44 0.94 35.88 1.75
N ARG A 45 0.94 37.19 2.05
CA ARG A 45 0.31 38.19 1.17
C ARG A 45 1.15 38.41 -0.09
N PRO A 46 0.56 38.33 -1.29
CA PRO A 46 1.29 38.50 -2.56
C PRO A 46 2.04 39.82 -2.68
N GLU A 47 1.47 40.89 -2.12
CA GLU A 47 2.02 42.24 -2.10
C GLU A 47 3.19 42.44 -1.12
N THR A 48 3.46 41.49 -0.22
CA THR A 48 4.57 41.57 0.73
C THR A 48 5.84 41.02 0.09
N PRO A 49 6.90 41.84 -0.14
CA PRO A 49 8.17 41.33 -0.63
C PRO A 49 8.89 40.53 0.46
N THR A 50 8.70 39.22 0.46
CA THR A 50 9.29 38.30 1.43
C THR A 50 10.79 38.14 1.21
N ARG A 51 11.60 38.46 2.23
CA ARG A 51 13.06 38.31 2.22
C ARG A 51 13.48 37.19 3.15
N ILE A 52 14.68 36.63 2.91
CA ILE A 52 15.28 35.63 3.81
C ILE A 52 15.35 36.14 5.26
N ALA A 53 15.63 37.43 5.44
CA ALA A 53 15.71 38.09 6.74
C ALA A 53 14.38 38.06 7.53
N ASP A 54 13.23 38.01 6.85
CA ASP A 54 11.93 37.98 7.51
C ASP A 54 11.68 36.64 8.20
N TYR A 55 12.09 35.55 7.57
CA TYR A 55 12.09 34.21 8.17
C TYR A 55 13.06 34.10 9.33
N ASP A 56 14.26 34.70 9.22
CA ASP A 56 15.25 34.72 10.30
C ASP A 56 14.74 35.49 11.52
N ALA A 57 14.07 36.62 11.32
CA ALA A 57 13.46 37.38 12.39
C ALA A 57 12.27 36.64 13.04
N LEU A 58 11.50 35.86 12.27
CA LEU A 58 10.46 34.98 12.82
C LEU A 58 11.07 33.88 13.70
N LEU A 59 12.13 33.21 13.23
CA LEU A 59 12.89 32.22 14.01
C LEU A 59 13.43 32.79 15.32
N GLN A 60 14.01 34.00 15.28
CA GLN A 60 14.51 34.68 16.48
C GLN A 60 13.38 34.98 17.48
N SER A 61 12.21 35.40 16.99
CA SER A 61 11.07 35.70 17.87
C SER A 61 10.59 34.47 18.65
N LEU A 62 10.80 33.26 18.15
CA LEU A 62 10.40 32.02 18.81
C LEU A 62 11.40 31.49 19.85
N GLN A 63 12.62 32.06 19.94
CA GLN A 63 13.64 31.64 20.92
C GLN A 63 13.15 31.62 22.40
N PRO A 64 12.32 32.57 22.86
CA PRO A 64 11.80 32.57 24.24
C PRO A 64 10.98 31.33 24.61
N LEU A 65 10.52 30.52 23.65
CA LEU A 65 9.83 29.26 23.92
C LEU A 65 10.75 28.20 24.55
N GLY A 66 12.08 28.39 24.50
CA GLY A 66 13.06 27.44 25.04
C GLY A 66 13.10 26.10 24.30
N ALA A 67 12.45 26.00 23.13
CA ALA A 67 12.44 24.81 22.29
C ALA A 67 13.67 24.75 21.38
N ALA A 68 14.18 23.54 21.12
CA ALA A 68 15.21 23.32 20.12
C ALA A 68 14.61 23.45 18.71
N LEU A 69 14.73 24.63 18.11
CA LEU A 69 14.20 24.91 16.77
C LEU A 69 15.22 24.51 15.69
N ASP A 70 14.87 23.51 14.87
CA ASP A 70 15.63 23.18 13.67
C ASP A 70 15.17 24.07 12.50
N ARG A 71 16.05 24.98 12.05
CA ARG A 71 15.79 25.88 10.92
C ARG A 71 15.38 25.14 9.65
N GLN A 72 15.83 23.90 9.45
CA GLN A 72 15.51 23.10 8.26
C GLN A 72 14.14 22.40 8.35
N ARG A 73 13.47 22.47 9.50
CA ARG A 73 12.20 21.74 9.75
C ARG A 73 11.08 22.62 10.26
N LEU A 74 11.38 23.85 10.67
CA LEU A 74 10.41 24.71 11.35
C LEU A 74 9.28 25.19 10.45
N LEU A 75 9.59 25.51 9.18
CA LEU A 75 8.63 26.08 8.25
C LEU A 75 8.38 25.13 7.08
N GLN A 76 7.10 24.98 6.75
CA GLN A 76 6.63 24.40 5.50
C GLN A 76 5.99 25.52 4.69
N VAL A 77 6.26 25.53 3.39
CA VAL A 77 5.65 26.48 2.45
C VAL A 77 5.05 25.68 1.30
N ASP A 78 3.73 25.81 1.13
CA ASP A 78 3.03 25.36 -0.06
C ASP A 78 2.69 26.60 -0.91
N LEU A 79 3.31 26.70 -2.09
CA LEU A 79 3.15 27.86 -2.96
C LEU A 79 1.95 27.66 -3.90
N TYR A 80 0.98 28.56 -3.80
CA TYR A 80 -0.18 28.62 -4.70
C TYR A 80 0.03 29.75 -5.70
N ARG A 81 0.08 29.41 -6.99
CA ARG A 81 0.13 30.43 -8.05
C ARG A 81 -1.28 30.97 -8.29
N ALA A 82 -1.43 32.28 -8.25
CA ALA A 82 -2.70 32.98 -8.51
C ALA A 82 -3.10 33.01 -10.01
N ASP A 83 -2.43 32.22 -10.85
CA ASP A 83 -2.58 32.25 -12.29
C ASP A 83 -3.91 31.62 -12.71
N GLY A 84 -4.97 32.43 -12.67
CA GLY A 84 -6.29 32.09 -13.17
C GLY A 84 -6.28 31.99 -14.70
N GLY A 85 -6.09 30.79 -15.24
CA GLY A 85 -6.18 30.59 -16.69
C GLY A 85 -5.67 29.27 -17.24
N LEU A 86 -5.15 28.35 -16.43
CA LEU A 86 -4.83 27.00 -16.91
C LEU A 86 -6.15 26.23 -17.12
N MET A 87 -6.50 26.02 -18.38
CA MET A 87 -7.68 25.25 -18.78
C MET A 87 -7.24 24.08 -19.63
N LEU A 88 -7.87 22.93 -19.39
CA LEU A 88 -7.84 21.79 -20.29
C LEU A 88 -9.17 21.75 -21.03
N SER A 89 -9.15 21.44 -22.32
CA SER A 89 -10.37 21.21 -23.06
C SER A 89 -11.04 19.90 -22.62
N ASP A 90 -12.33 19.74 -22.87
CA ASP A 90 -13.04 18.48 -22.61
C ASP A 90 -12.39 17.31 -23.37
N ARG A 91 -11.87 17.58 -24.57
CA ARG A 91 -11.12 16.61 -25.37
C ARG A 91 -9.84 16.16 -24.66
N ASP A 92 -9.05 17.08 -24.11
CA ASP A 92 -7.81 16.73 -23.41
C ASP A 92 -8.12 15.86 -22.19
N ALA A 93 -9.19 16.18 -21.46
CA ALA A 93 -9.64 15.40 -20.31
C ALA A 93 -10.11 13.99 -20.72
N GLU A 94 -10.81 13.85 -21.85
CA GLU A 94 -11.20 12.55 -22.42
C GLU A 94 -9.98 11.73 -22.86
N GLU A 95 -9.01 12.34 -23.54
CA GLU A 95 -7.77 11.66 -23.96
C GLU A 95 -6.96 11.18 -22.74
N ILE A 96 -6.91 11.97 -21.64
CA ILE A 96 -6.30 11.56 -20.37
C ILE A 96 -7.06 10.38 -19.74
N ALA A 97 -8.39 10.40 -19.74
CA ALA A 97 -9.20 9.31 -19.21
C ALA A 97 -9.01 8.01 -20.00
N GLN A 98 -8.89 8.10 -21.33
CA GLN A 98 -8.56 6.96 -22.19
C GLN A 98 -7.14 6.43 -21.93
N ALA A 99 -6.17 7.32 -21.71
CA ALA A 99 -4.82 6.93 -21.31
C ALA A 99 -4.82 6.19 -19.96
N ALA A 100 -5.64 6.64 -19.00
CA ALA A 100 -5.82 5.96 -17.72
C ALA A 100 -6.41 4.55 -17.88
N GLU A 101 -7.44 4.38 -18.72
CA GLU A 101 -8.01 3.05 -19.04
C GLU A 101 -6.97 2.14 -19.72
N LEU A 102 -6.17 2.68 -20.64
CA LEU A 102 -5.06 1.97 -21.28
C LEU A 102 -4.03 1.47 -20.25
N SER A 103 -3.66 2.30 -19.28
CA SER A 103 -2.73 1.91 -18.21
C SER A 103 -3.29 0.80 -17.33
N LEU A 104 -4.60 0.82 -17.03
CA LEU A 104 -5.26 -0.27 -16.32
C LEU A 104 -5.22 -1.58 -17.11
N ARG A 105 -5.38 -1.56 -18.44
CA ARG A 105 -5.29 -2.76 -19.30
C ARG A 105 -3.89 -3.34 -19.39
N LEU A 106 -2.86 -2.49 -19.35
CA LEU A 106 -1.46 -2.89 -19.49
C LEU A 106 -0.79 -3.26 -18.17
N GLY A 107 -1.27 -2.69 -17.07
CA GLY A 107 -0.70 -2.83 -15.73
C GLY A 107 -1.62 -3.54 -14.75
N ALA A 108 -2.66 -4.24 -15.24
CA ALA A 108 -3.65 -4.94 -14.44
C ALA A 108 -2.99 -5.88 -13.45
N SER A 109 -2.92 -5.45 -12.19
CA SER A 109 -2.52 -6.29 -11.07
C SER A 109 -3.53 -6.14 -9.95
N LEU A 110 -4.09 -7.26 -9.52
CA LEU A 110 -4.91 -7.32 -8.33
C LEU A 110 -3.98 -7.37 -7.12
N GLY A 111 -4.21 -6.48 -6.15
CA GLY A 111 -3.48 -6.53 -4.89
C GLY A 111 -3.71 -7.87 -4.17
N ASN A 112 -2.65 -8.67 -4.05
CA ASN A 112 -2.64 -9.97 -3.35
C ASN A 112 -1.98 -9.89 -1.95
N ALA A 113 -1.66 -8.68 -1.49
CA ALA A 113 -0.86 -8.47 -0.29
C ALA A 113 -1.51 -9.01 1.01
N LEU A 114 -2.83 -9.23 1.00
CA LEU A 114 -3.59 -9.78 2.13
C LEU A 114 -3.96 -11.25 1.97
N ASP A 115 -3.52 -11.94 0.90
CA ASP A 115 -3.88 -13.34 0.67
C ASP A 115 -3.31 -14.26 1.77
N ASP A 116 -2.04 -14.08 2.14
CA ASP A 116 -1.41 -14.80 3.26
C ASP A 116 -2.14 -14.50 4.58
N PHE A 117 -2.47 -13.23 4.83
CA PHE A 117 -3.27 -12.86 6.01
C PHE A 117 -4.62 -13.58 6.02
N CYS A 118 -5.34 -13.60 4.90
CA CYS A 118 -6.62 -14.31 4.79
C CYS A 118 -6.47 -15.81 5.02
N HIS A 119 -5.36 -16.41 4.56
CA HIS A 119 -5.06 -17.82 4.77
C HIS A 119 -4.81 -18.12 6.25
N ARG A 120 -3.89 -17.37 6.90
CA ARG A 120 -3.58 -17.50 8.34
C ARG A 120 -4.80 -17.23 9.21
N TYR A 121 -5.60 -16.23 8.86
CA TYR A 121 -6.86 -15.93 9.54
C TYR A 121 -7.82 -17.11 9.48
N ARG A 122 -8.07 -17.68 8.29
CA ARG A 122 -8.95 -18.84 8.15
C ARG A 122 -8.40 -20.08 8.86
N ALA A 123 -7.09 -20.28 8.86
CA ALA A 123 -6.46 -21.38 9.58
C ALA A 123 -6.63 -21.27 11.11
N ARG A 124 -6.64 -20.04 11.65
CA ARG A 124 -6.71 -19.78 13.09
C ARG A 124 -8.13 -19.55 13.61
N TYR A 125 -8.92 -18.79 12.88
CA TYR A 125 -10.23 -18.27 13.29
C TYR A 125 -11.36 -18.74 12.37
N GLU A 126 -11.06 -19.45 11.29
CA GLU A 126 -12.07 -19.93 10.32
C GLU A 126 -12.91 -18.76 9.75
N GLY A 127 -14.23 -18.85 9.84
CA GLY A 127 -15.18 -17.79 9.45
C GLY A 127 -15.58 -16.86 10.60
N ARG A 128 -14.93 -16.95 11.76
CA ARG A 128 -15.30 -16.17 12.94
C ARG A 128 -14.99 -14.69 12.72
N ARG A 129 -15.81 -13.83 13.32
CA ARG A 129 -15.51 -12.42 13.50
C ARG A 129 -14.70 -12.25 14.78
N MET A 130 -13.60 -11.50 14.75
CA MET A 130 -12.67 -11.37 15.88
C MET A 130 -12.24 -9.90 16.06
N PRO A 131 -11.98 -9.43 17.31
CA PRO A 131 -11.50 -8.06 17.53
C PRO A 131 -10.21 -7.76 16.76
N LEU A 132 -10.14 -6.60 16.09
CA LEU A 132 -9.00 -6.22 15.25
C LEU A 132 -7.66 -6.27 16.00
N LEU A 133 -7.65 -5.74 17.22
CA LEU A 133 -6.45 -5.68 18.05
C LEU A 133 -5.98 -7.07 18.51
N GLU A 134 -6.89 -8.01 18.72
CA GLU A 134 -6.54 -9.40 19.08
C GLU A 134 -5.95 -10.14 17.87
N VAL A 135 -6.55 -9.96 16.69
CA VAL A 135 -6.09 -10.61 15.45
C VAL A 135 -4.68 -10.16 15.06
N LEU A 136 -4.41 -8.86 15.19
CA LEU A 136 -3.12 -8.26 14.83
C LEU A 136 -2.08 -8.30 15.94
N ASP A 137 -2.43 -8.82 17.12
CA ASP A 137 -1.46 -9.09 18.17
C ASP A 137 -0.49 -10.19 17.73
N ALA A 138 0.80 -10.03 18.04
CA ALA A 138 1.85 -10.96 17.63
C ALA A 138 1.94 -12.20 18.52
N GLU A 139 1.47 -12.13 19.78
CA GLU A 139 1.57 -13.20 20.76
C GLU A 139 0.32 -14.07 20.78
N ILE A 140 -0.86 -13.45 20.85
CA ILE A 140 -2.14 -14.17 20.97
C ILE A 140 -2.85 -14.33 19.61
N GLY A 141 -2.51 -13.44 18.68
CA GLY A 141 -3.13 -13.31 17.37
C GLY A 141 -2.46 -14.09 16.26
N ILE A 142 -2.60 -13.59 15.03
CA ILE A 142 -1.80 -14.02 13.88
C ILE A 142 -0.75 -12.98 13.48
N GLY A 143 -0.84 -11.75 14.01
CA GLY A 143 0.07 -10.65 13.69
C GLY A 143 0.17 -10.32 12.20
N ASP A 144 1.08 -9.41 11.88
CA ASP A 144 1.44 -9.09 10.49
C ASP A 144 2.71 -9.88 10.11
N ALA A 145 2.59 -10.78 9.11
CA ALA A 145 3.67 -11.67 8.70
C ALA A 145 4.95 -10.93 8.26
N GLU A 146 4.81 -9.73 7.69
CA GLU A 146 5.97 -8.93 7.27
C GLU A 146 6.66 -8.25 8.45
N LEU A 147 5.95 -7.99 9.56
CA LEU A 147 6.58 -7.51 10.79
C LEU A 147 7.09 -8.63 11.68
N ASN A 148 6.44 -9.79 11.68
CA ASN A 148 6.90 -10.96 12.43
C ASN A 148 8.26 -11.48 11.93
N ALA A 149 8.67 -11.15 10.70
CA ALA A 149 10.03 -11.41 10.21
C ALA A 149 11.10 -10.54 10.91
N ASP A 150 10.73 -9.33 11.34
CA ASP A 150 11.60 -8.37 12.05
C ASP A 150 11.34 -8.30 13.57
N ALA A 151 10.24 -8.88 14.08
CA ALA A 151 9.77 -8.67 15.46
C ALA A 151 10.55 -9.44 16.54
N GLY A 152 11.53 -10.26 16.17
CA GLY A 152 12.39 -10.94 17.14
C GLY A 152 13.86 -10.72 16.82
N ASP A 153 14.62 -10.15 17.76
CA ASP A 153 16.10 -10.11 17.73
C ASP A 153 16.71 -11.50 17.46
N LEU A 154 16.01 -12.57 17.84
CA LEU A 154 16.39 -13.96 17.62
C LEU A 154 16.33 -14.44 16.16
N LEU A 155 15.53 -13.79 15.31
CA LEU A 155 15.32 -14.15 13.90
C LEU A 155 15.80 -13.06 12.94
N ALA A 156 16.38 -11.97 13.46
CA ALA A 156 17.00 -10.92 12.67
C ALA A 156 18.05 -11.52 11.72
N GLY A 157 17.84 -11.37 10.40
CA GLY A 157 18.74 -11.88 9.36
C GLY A 157 18.35 -13.23 8.74
N VAL A 158 17.23 -13.85 9.14
CA VAL A 158 16.70 -15.05 8.47
C VAL A 158 15.95 -14.64 7.20
N LEU A 159 16.53 -14.98 6.04
CA LEU A 159 15.91 -14.76 4.73
C LEU A 159 14.76 -15.74 4.49
N TRP A 160 13.53 -15.24 4.61
CA TRP A 160 12.35 -15.97 4.14
C TRP A 160 12.24 -15.81 2.63
N LEU A 161 12.61 -16.85 1.88
CA LEU A 161 12.37 -16.93 0.45
C LEU A 161 10.87 -17.08 0.21
N ARG A 162 10.16 -15.95 0.07
CA ARG A 162 8.80 -15.95 -0.46
C ARG A 162 8.90 -16.19 -1.96
N GLY A 163 8.31 -17.29 -2.43
CA GLY A 163 8.05 -17.50 -3.84
C GLY A 163 7.21 -16.33 -4.33
N THR A 164 7.82 -15.42 -5.08
CA THR A 164 7.07 -14.42 -5.83
C THR A 164 6.57 -15.13 -7.07
N ASP A 165 5.37 -15.69 -7.00
CA ASP A 165 4.64 -16.06 -8.21
C ASP A 165 4.19 -14.78 -8.93
N SER A 166 5.15 -14.03 -9.49
CA SER A 166 4.86 -13.04 -10.52
C SER A 166 4.77 -13.76 -11.86
N SER A 167 3.66 -14.46 -12.08
CA SER A 167 3.32 -14.94 -13.42
C SER A 167 1.89 -14.52 -13.79
N SER A 168 1.80 -13.30 -14.32
CA SER A 168 0.79 -12.93 -15.31
C SER A 168 1.45 -11.85 -16.19
N SER A 169 1.46 -11.88 -17.53
CA SER A 169 0.72 -12.71 -18.48
C SER A 169 1.46 -12.75 -19.83
N GLY A 170 1.39 -13.92 -20.49
CA GLY A 170 2.24 -14.27 -21.63
C GLY A 170 2.09 -13.44 -22.91
N ARG A 171 0.99 -12.69 -23.11
CA ARG A 171 0.74 -12.02 -24.40
C ARG A 171 1.43 -10.66 -24.56
N LEU A 172 1.35 -9.78 -23.54
CA LEU A 172 2.05 -8.49 -23.58
C LEU A 172 3.56 -8.70 -23.51
N GLU A 173 4.01 -9.66 -22.69
CA GLU A 173 5.42 -10.05 -22.62
C GLU A 173 5.91 -10.61 -23.95
N GLU A 174 5.19 -11.53 -24.59
CA GLU A 174 5.50 -12.02 -25.94
C GLU A 174 5.52 -10.89 -26.97
N LEU A 175 4.56 -9.97 -26.93
CA LEU A 175 4.51 -8.81 -27.83
C LEU A 175 5.76 -7.94 -27.65
N LEU A 176 6.10 -7.55 -26.42
CA LEU A 176 7.28 -6.74 -26.13
C LEU A 176 8.57 -7.46 -26.54
N HIS A 177 8.69 -8.76 -26.27
CA HIS A 177 9.82 -9.57 -26.72
C HIS A 177 9.91 -9.67 -28.24
N SER A 178 8.78 -9.86 -28.94
CA SER A 178 8.75 -9.95 -30.41
C SER A 178 9.19 -8.64 -31.05
N ARG A 179 8.66 -7.51 -30.57
CA ARG A 179 9.04 -6.17 -31.03
C ARG A 179 10.51 -5.91 -30.74
N TRP A 180 11.00 -6.21 -29.54
CA TRP A 180 12.41 -6.08 -29.18
C TRP A 180 13.34 -6.94 -30.06
N ARG A 181 12.95 -8.17 -30.41
CA ARG A 181 13.76 -9.05 -31.28
C ARG A 181 13.76 -8.62 -32.75
N SER A 182 12.67 -8.01 -33.22
CA SER A 182 12.55 -7.52 -34.61
C SER A 182 13.37 -6.24 -34.89
N ALA A 183 14.06 -5.72 -33.88
CA ALA A 183 14.98 -4.59 -33.97
C ALA A 183 16.15 -4.83 -34.93
N ALA A 184 16.54 -3.79 -35.68
CA ALA A 184 17.84 -3.76 -36.36
C ALA A 184 19.01 -3.78 -35.34
N PRO A 185 20.24 -4.14 -35.76
CA PRO A 185 21.43 -4.14 -34.90
C PRO A 185 21.75 -2.80 -34.23
N ASP A 186 21.31 -1.69 -34.84
CA ASP A 186 21.49 -0.33 -34.34
C ASP A 186 20.59 0.00 -33.11
N GLY A 187 19.72 -0.94 -32.73
CA GLY A 187 18.83 -0.87 -31.57
C GLY A 187 17.50 -0.18 -31.87
N ILE A 188 16.45 -0.55 -31.13
CA ILE A 188 15.15 0.16 -31.17
C ILE A 188 15.24 1.40 -30.29
N GLU A 189 14.88 2.55 -30.82
CA GLU A 189 14.69 3.76 -30.03
C GLU A 189 13.30 3.79 -29.36
N GLU A 190 12.26 3.37 -30.09
CA GLU A 190 10.87 3.36 -29.63
C GLU A 190 10.12 2.08 -30.05
N ILE A 191 9.44 1.43 -29.10
CA ILE A 191 8.43 0.40 -29.35
C ILE A 191 7.06 1.07 -29.39
N VAL A 192 6.39 0.98 -30.53
CA VAL A 192 5.02 1.48 -30.72
C VAL A 192 4.05 0.31 -30.63
N LEU A 193 3.11 0.40 -29.70
CA LEU A 193 2.04 -0.56 -29.48
C LEU A 193 0.75 -0.06 -30.11
N ASP A 194 0.05 -0.96 -30.79
CA ASP A 194 -1.28 -0.69 -31.31
C ASP A 194 -2.34 -0.97 -30.23
N ALA A 195 -3.31 -0.06 -30.05
CA ALA A 195 -4.35 -0.21 -29.02
C ALA A 195 -5.23 -1.46 -29.22
N GLN A 196 -5.24 -2.01 -30.43
CA GLN A 196 -5.93 -3.23 -30.83
C GLN A 196 -5.22 -4.50 -30.33
N ASP A 197 -3.90 -4.45 -30.16
CA ASP A 197 -3.10 -5.59 -29.66
C ASP A 197 -3.25 -5.78 -28.15
N ILE A 198 -3.76 -4.76 -27.47
CA ILE A 198 -3.95 -4.77 -26.02
C ILE A 198 -5.33 -5.38 -25.73
N PRO A 199 -5.45 -6.40 -24.87
CA PRO A 199 -6.76 -6.93 -24.53
C PRO A 199 -7.58 -5.89 -23.74
N ALA A 200 -8.90 -5.92 -23.92
CA ALA A 200 -9.81 -5.14 -23.08
C ALA A 200 -9.94 -5.81 -21.71
N LEU A 201 -10.21 -5.02 -20.67
CA LEU A 201 -10.47 -5.57 -19.33
C LEU A 201 -11.64 -6.55 -19.37
N ASP A 202 -11.51 -7.69 -18.71
CA ASP A 202 -12.61 -8.64 -18.56
C ASP A 202 -13.65 -8.14 -17.53
N ALA A 203 -14.72 -8.91 -17.30
CA ALA A 203 -15.78 -8.52 -16.39
C ALA A 203 -15.32 -8.43 -14.92
N ALA A 204 -14.39 -9.30 -14.50
CA ALA A 204 -13.85 -9.33 -13.15
C ALA A 204 -12.88 -8.16 -12.91
N GLU A 205 -11.98 -7.89 -13.86
CA GLU A 205 -11.06 -6.76 -13.83
C GLU A 205 -11.84 -5.43 -13.83
N ARG A 206 -12.86 -5.30 -14.69
CA ARG A 206 -13.74 -4.11 -14.67
C ARG A 206 -14.45 -3.95 -13.35
N ALA A 207 -14.90 -5.03 -12.71
CA ALA A 207 -15.51 -4.95 -11.38
C ALA A 207 -14.49 -4.48 -10.32
N ALA A 208 -13.24 -4.90 -10.44
CA ALA A 208 -12.12 -4.53 -9.56
C ALA A 208 -11.58 -3.11 -9.78
N VAL A 209 -11.89 -2.41 -10.86
CA VAL A 209 -11.50 -1.00 -11.01
C VAL A 209 -12.10 -0.15 -9.88
N ALA A 210 -11.26 0.61 -9.18
CA ALA A 210 -11.67 1.45 -8.07
C ALA A 210 -12.69 2.52 -8.48
N PRO A 211 -13.70 2.82 -7.65
CA PRO A 211 -14.67 3.88 -7.94
C PRO A 211 -14.02 5.27 -8.06
N SER A 212 -12.91 5.48 -7.36
CA SER A 212 -12.13 6.71 -7.36
C SER A 212 -10.64 6.39 -7.38
N ALA A 213 -9.89 7.11 -8.21
CA ALA A 213 -8.45 6.99 -8.36
C ALA A 213 -7.88 8.37 -8.78
N HIS A 214 -6.57 8.48 -8.88
CA HIS A 214 -5.91 9.62 -9.51
C HIS A 214 -4.91 9.14 -10.54
N ALA A 215 -4.64 9.98 -11.53
CA ALA A 215 -3.57 9.79 -12.49
C ALA A 215 -2.57 10.94 -12.39
N LEU A 216 -1.29 10.61 -12.54
CA LEU A 216 -0.21 11.58 -12.64
C LEU A 216 0.21 11.71 -14.10
N VAL A 217 0.03 12.90 -14.65
CA VAL A 217 0.08 13.15 -16.10
C VAL A 217 0.97 14.34 -16.43
N THR A 218 1.82 14.19 -17.43
CA THR A 218 2.50 15.33 -18.07
C THR A 218 2.04 15.44 -19.52
N LEU A 219 1.67 16.65 -19.95
CA LEU A 219 1.35 16.93 -21.35
C LEU A 219 2.57 17.52 -22.04
N LEU A 220 3.00 16.91 -23.14
CA LEU A 220 4.17 17.33 -23.89
C LEU A 220 3.73 17.92 -25.23
N GLY A 221 3.72 19.24 -25.33
CA GLY A 221 3.38 19.98 -26.54
C GLY A 221 4.19 21.26 -26.63
N ALA A 222 4.36 21.79 -27.85
CA ALA A 222 5.19 22.98 -28.07
C ALA A 222 4.60 24.25 -27.40
N ASP A 223 3.28 24.34 -27.38
CA ASP A 223 2.49 25.41 -26.77
C ASP A 223 1.03 24.97 -26.60
N ALA A 224 0.19 25.85 -26.04
CA ALA A 224 -1.24 25.59 -25.89
C ALA A 224 -1.96 25.34 -27.23
N GLN A 225 -1.54 25.98 -28.33
CA GLN A 225 -2.17 25.78 -29.64
C GLN A 225 -1.86 24.39 -30.22
N ALA A 226 -0.69 23.83 -29.89
CA ALA A 226 -0.36 22.45 -30.23
C ALA A 226 -1.31 21.47 -29.51
N LEU A 227 -1.65 21.74 -28.25
CA LEU A 227 -2.66 20.94 -27.53
C LEU A 227 -4.03 21.02 -28.23
N ASP A 228 -4.50 22.24 -28.56
CA ASP A 228 -5.77 22.44 -29.25
C ASP A 228 -5.85 21.66 -30.58
N ARG A 229 -4.74 21.60 -31.34
CA ARG A 229 -4.64 20.83 -32.59
C ARG A 229 -4.51 19.32 -32.37
N GLY A 230 -4.09 18.86 -31.19
CA GLY A 230 -3.76 17.46 -30.92
C GLY A 230 -2.33 17.05 -31.15
N ASP A 231 -1.45 18.02 -31.34
CA ASP A 231 -0.03 17.81 -31.61
C ASP A 231 0.75 17.72 -30.29
N TYR A 232 0.39 16.75 -29.45
CA TYR A 232 1.01 16.53 -28.14
C TYR A 232 1.10 15.06 -27.75
N HIS A 233 1.96 14.76 -26.78
CA HIS A 233 2.06 13.46 -26.13
C HIS A 233 1.58 13.51 -24.69
N ILE A 234 1.07 12.39 -24.20
CA ILE A 234 0.64 12.20 -22.81
C ILE A 234 1.66 11.28 -22.16
N VAL A 235 2.37 11.75 -21.13
CA VAL A 235 3.16 10.88 -20.26
C VAL A 235 2.30 10.54 -19.06
N LEU A 236 2.06 9.25 -18.84
CA LEU A 236 1.24 8.76 -17.75
C LEU A 236 2.09 7.85 -16.86
N ASP A 237 2.34 8.24 -15.61
CA ASP A 237 3.11 7.39 -14.69
C ASP A 237 2.27 6.19 -14.21
N GLY A 238 0.96 6.39 -14.04
CA GLY A 238 0.03 5.35 -13.66
C GLY A 238 -1.31 5.88 -13.16
N VAL A 239 -2.20 4.95 -12.88
CA VAL A 239 -3.49 5.16 -12.21
C VAL A 239 -3.39 4.50 -10.85
N VAL A 240 -3.41 5.33 -9.81
CA VAL A 240 -3.23 4.92 -8.42
C VAL A 240 -4.47 5.26 -7.63
N GLY A 241 -4.86 4.37 -6.72
CA GLY A 241 -6.01 4.56 -5.86
C GLY A 241 -6.48 3.23 -5.28
N PRO A 242 -7.56 3.25 -4.48
CA PRO A 242 -8.29 4.44 -4.03
C PRO A 242 -7.47 5.28 -3.03
N SER A 243 -7.63 6.59 -2.95
CA SER A 243 -8.67 7.45 -3.56
C SER A 243 -8.06 8.52 -4.49
N ALA A 244 -8.90 9.39 -5.06
CA ALA A 244 -8.44 10.53 -5.86
C ALA A 244 -7.69 11.60 -5.03
N ALA A 245 -7.87 11.60 -3.71
CA ALA A 245 -7.37 12.67 -2.85
C ALA A 245 -5.91 12.47 -2.37
N ASN A 246 -5.30 11.31 -2.58
CA ASN A 246 -4.02 10.94 -1.94
C ASN A 246 -2.91 11.98 -2.18
N LEU A 247 -2.68 12.42 -3.42
CA LEU A 247 -1.60 13.37 -3.72
C LEU A 247 -1.99 14.84 -3.51
N ILE A 248 -3.29 15.16 -3.46
CA ILE A 248 -3.78 16.56 -3.44
C ILE A 248 -4.38 17.01 -2.11
N GLY A 249 -4.63 16.10 -1.18
CA GLY A 249 -5.32 16.41 0.08
C GLY A 249 -4.66 17.50 0.92
N ARG A 250 -3.32 17.56 0.97
CA ARG A 250 -2.60 18.59 1.74
C ARG A 250 -2.82 20.01 1.19
N PHE A 251 -2.96 20.14 -0.13
CA PHE A 251 -3.12 21.44 -0.79
C PHE A 251 -4.53 22.01 -0.63
N ALA A 252 -5.46 21.24 -0.07
CA ALA A 252 -6.81 21.70 0.20
C ALA A 252 -6.87 22.74 1.34
N PHE A 253 -5.82 22.91 2.14
CA PHE A 253 -5.75 24.00 3.12
C PHE A 253 -5.67 25.38 2.45
N GLY A 254 -4.82 25.54 1.42
CA GLY A 254 -4.64 26.84 0.75
C GLY A 254 -5.66 27.12 -0.36
N SER A 255 -6.62 26.23 -0.60
CA SER A 255 -7.69 26.45 -1.58
C SER A 255 -9.03 25.88 -1.08
N PRO A 256 -9.93 26.75 -0.57
CA PRO A 256 -11.29 26.34 -0.17
C PRO A 256 -12.07 25.67 -1.31
N GLU A 257 -11.91 26.17 -2.54
CA GLU A 257 -12.53 25.57 -3.72
C GLU A 257 -12.04 24.13 -3.97
N LEU A 258 -10.72 23.90 -3.86
CA LEU A 258 -10.16 22.55 -3.97
C LEU A 258 -10.71 21.64 -2.87
N ALA A 259 -10.79 22.13 -1.63
CA ALA A 259 -11.33 21.37 -0.50
C ALA A 259 -12.79 20.94 -0.76
N GLU A 260 -13.62 21.85 -1.26
CA GLU A 260 -15.03 21.55 -1.59
C GLU A 260 -15.14 20.53 -2.73
N ARG A 261 -14.39 20.71 -3.81
CA ARG A 261 -14.37 19.77 -4.95
C ARG A 261 -13.88 18.38 -4.52
N LEU A 262 -12.87 18.32 -3.67
CA LEU A 262 -12.38 17.07 -3.08
C LEU A 262 -13.43 16.39 -2.20
N ARG A 263 -14.09 17.12 -1.29
CA ARG A 263 -15.20 16.57 -0.50
C ARG A 263 -16.31 16.01 -1.38
N ALA A 264 -16.68 16.72 -2.45
CA ALA A 264 -17.68 16.24 -3.40
C ALA A 264 -17.23 14.95 -4.12
N SER A 265 -15.97 14.87 -4.53
CA SER A 265 -15.39 13.66 -5.14
C SER A 265 -15.39 12.47 -4.19
N LEU A 266 -15.01 12.68 -2.92
CA LEU A 266 -14.98 11.63 -1.90
C LEU A 266 -16.39 11.21 -1.46
N ALA A 267 -17.35 12.13 -1.43
CA ALA A 267 -18.76 11.80 -1.21
C ALA A 267 -19.33 10.96 -2.37
N ALA A 268 -18.91 11.19 -3.61
CA ALA A 268 -19.26 10.34 -4.75
C ALA A 268 -18.62 8.94 -4.65
N GLU A 269 -17.37 8.84 -4.17
CA GLU A 269 -16.73 7.57 -3.85
C GLU A 269 -17.54 6.79 -2.79
N ALA A 270 -17.95 7.45 -1.70
CA ALA A 270 -18.72 6.82 -0.62
C ALA A 270 -20.06 6.25 -1.10
N LYS A 271 -20.73 6.90 -2.07
CA LYS A 271 -21.98 6.41 -2.68
C LYS A 271 -21.81 5.09 -3.44
N ALA A 272 -20.58 4.72 -3.82
CA ALA A 272 -20.30 3.42 -4.43
C ALA A 272 -20.32 2.26 -3.41
N TYR A 273 -20.34 2.56 -2.10
CA TYR A 273 -20.32 1.60 -1.00
C TYR A 273 -21.47 1.85 -0.01
N PRO A 274 -22.74 1.67 -0.41
CA PRO A 274 -23.90 2.03 0.42
C PRO A 274 -23.98 1.25 1.74
N ASP A 275 -23.44 0.03 1.78
CA ASP A 275 -23.40 -0.86 2.94
C ASP A 275 -22.25 -0.56 3.91
N ALA A 276 -21.34 0.37 3.57
CA ALA A 276 -20.13 0.63 4.34
C ALA A 276 -19.91 2.11 4.63
N ILE A 277 -19.04 2.37 5.60
CA ILE A 277 -18.52 3.67 5.97
C ILE A 277 -17.08 3.74 5.47
N LEU A 278 -16.77 4.72 4.62
CA LEU A 278 -15.39 5.03 4.27
C LEU A 278 -14.83 5.96 5.35
N ALA A 279 -13.87 5.47 6.11
CA ALA A 279 -13.30 6.20 7.23
C ALA A 279 -11.84 6.57 6.97
N GLU A 280 -11.48 7.81 7.26
CA GLU A 280 -10.14 8.36 7.06
C GLU A 280 -9.16 7.82 8.12
N ILE A 281 -8.01 7.31 7.72
CA ILE A 281 -6.96 6.92 8.67
C ILE A 281 -6.20 8.17 9.10
N VAL A 282 -6.16 8.41 10.42
CA VAL A 282 -5.46 9.56 11.00
C VAL A 282 -4.26 9.06 11.79
N HIS A 283 -3.08 9.17 11.19
CA HIS A 283 -1.83 8.68 11.77
C HIS A 283 -0.69 9.66 11.54
N LEU A 284 0.13 9.88 12.58
CA LEU A 284 1.38 10.63 12.48
C LEU A 284 2.56 9.71 12.87
N PRO A 285 3.24 9.08 11.90
CA PRO A 285 4.32 8.14 12.20
C PRO A 285 5.60 8.78 12.72
N GLN A 286 5.95 9.96 12.21
CA GLN A 286 7.19 10.68 12.52
C GLN A 286 6.98 12.20 12.34
N ASP A 287 7.77 13.03 13.02
CA ASP A 287 7.59 14.49 13.03
C ASP A 287 7.53 15.11 11.63
N ARG A 288 8.40 14.70 10.70
CA ARG A 288 8.42 15.22 9.32
C ARG A 288 7.22 14.81 8.48
N MET A 289 6.52 13.74 8.87
CA MET A 289 5.37 13.26 8.13
C MET A 289 4.13 14.12 8.31
N GLY A 290 4.10 15.00 9.33
CA GLY A 290 3.04 16.00 9.50
C GLY A 290 2.88 16.86 8.23
N ASN A 291 3.98 17.22 7.60
CA ASN A 291 3.99 18.07 6.41
C ASN A 291 3.29 17.46 5.18
N LEU A 292 3.18 16.13 5.14
CA LEU A 292 2.46 15.42 4.07
C LEU A 292 1.09 14.95 4.52
N ALA A 293 0.89 14.72 5.84
CA ALA A 293 -0.33 14.18 6.39
C ALA A 293 -1.39 15.25 6.69
N CYS A 294 -0.99 16.46 7.08
CA CYS A 294 -1.93 17.50 7.47
C CYS A 294 -2.86 17.88 6.31
N ARG A 295 -4.17 17.85 6.55
CA ARG A 295 -5.21 18.18 5.56
C ARG A 295 -6.52 18.63 6.23
N PRO A 296 -7.42 19.34 5.52
CA PRO A 296 -8.76 19.62 6.04
C PRO A 296 -9.55 18.34 6.35
N LEU A 297 -10.67 18.49 7.07
CA LEU A 297 -11.63 17.39 7.21
C LEU A 297 -12.30 17.11 5.85
N LEU A 298 -11.97 15.96 5.26
CA LEU A 298 -12.40 15.57 3.91
C LEU A 298 -13.44 14.43 3.91
N ARG A 299 -13.57 13.68 5.00
CA ARG A 299 -14.52 12.57 5.17
C ARG A 299 -15.32 12.74 6.47
N GLU A 300 -16.46 12.06 6.55
CA GLU A 300 -17.35 12.16 7.70
C GLU A 300 -16.81 11.43 8.93
N TYR A 301 -16.24 10.23 8.74
CA TYR A 301 -15.71 9.39 9.80
C TYR A 301 -14.19 9.26 9.71
N GLU A 302 -13.54 9.15 10.87
CA GLU A 302 -12.09 8.99 10.97
C GLU A 302 -11.73 7.84 11.92
N ILE A 303 -10.59 7.20 11.68
CA ILE A 303 -9.97 6.17 12.52
C ILE A 303 -8.67 6.77 13.07
N PRO A 304 -8.68 7.35 14.28
CA PRO A 304 -7.47 7.85 14.93
C PRO A 304 -6.53 6.70 15.31
N LEU A 305 -5.28 6.77 14.86
CA LEU A 305 -4.21 5.83 15.17
C LEU A 305 -2.91 6.61 15.41
N LEU A 306 -2.59 6.89 16.68
CA LEU A 306 -1.41 7.70 17.04
C LEU A 306 -1.36 9.04 16.27
N GLY A 307 -2.49 9.73 16.22
CA GLY A 307 -2.63 11.05 15.61
C GLY A 307 -3.93 11.71 16.07
N SER A 308 -3.95 13.04 16.12
CA SER A 308 -5.13 13.79 16.56
C SER A 308 -6.06 14.10 15.39
N SER A 309 -7.30 13.62 15.52
CA SER A 309 -8.40 13.84 14.59
C SER A 309 -9.06 15.21 14.81
N GLY A 310 -9.48 15.86 13.72
CA GLY A 310 -10.31 17.06 13.76
C GLY A 310 -11.81 16.80 13.70
N ALA A 311 -12.24 15.54 13.59
CA ALA A 311 -13.65 15.16 13.54
C ALA A 311 -14.29 15.15 14.93
N ASP A 312 -15.62 15.27 14.98
CA ASP A 312 -16.40 15.10 16.22
C ASP A 312 -16.13 13.72 16.83
N PRO A 313 -15.93 13.59 18.17
CA PRO A 313 -15.73 12.30 18.84
C PRO A 313 -16.76 11.21 18.48
N ALA A 314 -18.02 11.57 18.22
CA ALA A 314 -19.06 10.62 17.81
C ALA A 314 -18.81 10.00 16.42
N ARG A 315 -18.03 10.68 15.58
CA ARG A 315 -17.63 10.26 14.23
C ARG A 315 -16.22 9.67 14.18
N GLN A 316 -15.54 9.56 15.33
CA GLN A 316 -14.28 8.84 15.44
C GLN A 316 -14.58 7.35 15.75
N ILE A 317 -13.94 6.47 14.99
CA ILE A 317 -14.05 5.01 15.15
C ILE A 317 -12.79 4.53 15.86
N SER A 318 -12.94 4.12 17.11
CA SER A 318 -11.84 3.54 17.90
C SER A 318 -11.39 2.21 17.30
N LEU A 319 -10.10 1.92 17.36
CA LEU A 319 -9.55 0.62 16.94
C LEU A 319 -10.11 -0.54 17.77
N GLN A 320 -10.47 -0.27 19.03
CA GLN A 320 -11.14 -1.26 19.87
C GLN A 320 -12.54 -1.57 19.34
N ASP A 321 -13.22 -0.63 18.67
CA ASP A 321 -14.57 -0.82 18.14
C ASP A 321 -14.59 -1.69 16.86
N LEU A 322 -13.43 -1.96 16.27
CA LEU A 322 -13.31 -2.69 15.02
C LEU A 322 -13.12 -4.19 15.24
N ASP A 323 -13.96 -4.97 14.57
CA ASP A 323 -13.78 -6.41 14.39
C ASP A 323 -13.35 -6.72 12.96
N VAL A 324 -12.59 -7.79 12.79
CA VAL A 324 -12.15 -8.36 11.52
C VAL A 324 -13.00 -9.59 11.21
N GLU A 325 -13.35 -9.76 9.94
CA GLU A 325 -13.97 -10.97 9.41
C GLU A 325 -13.35 -11.26 8.05
N VAL A 326 -13.05 -12.53 7.74
CA VAL A 326 -12.53 -12.93 6.42
C VAL A 326 -13.56 -13.77 5.69
N ARG A 327 -13.98 -13.31 4.50
CA ARG A 327 -14.89 -14.04 3.61
C ARG A 327 -14.19 -14.28 2.27
N GLY A 328 -13.91 -15.55 1.96
CA GLY A 328 -13.05 -15.91 0.82
C GLY A 328 -11.64 -15.33 1.01
N ASN A 329 -11.18 -14.55 0.02
CA ASN A 329 -9.91 -13.78 0.10
C ASN A 329 -10.14 -12.29 0.38
N HIS A 330 -11.22 -11.94 1.09
CA HIS A 330 -11.49 -10.55 1.46
C HIS A 330 -11.59 -10.39 2.96
N VAL A 331 -10.76 -9.50 3.49
CA VAL A 331 -10.85 -8.99 4.85
C VAL A 331 -11.92 -7.89 4.89
N LEU A 332 -12.78 -7.95 5.90
CA LEU A 332 -13.83 -6.99 6.19
C LEU A 332 -13.61 -6.44 7.61
N LEU A 333 -13.79 -5.12 7.78
CA LEU A 333 -13.85 -4.51 9.10
C LEU A 333 -15.28 -4.14 9.45
N TRP A 334 -15.67 -4.36 10.70
CA TRP A 334 -16.99 -4.01 11.22
C TRP A 334 -16.85 -3.15 12.47
N SER A 335 -17.61 -2.06 12.54
CA SER A 335 -17.74 -1.28 13.77
C SER A 335 -18.86 -1.88 14.63
N ARG A 336 -18.53 -2.27 15.87
CA ARG A 336 -19.51 -2.79 16.84
C ARG A 336 -20.52 -1.72 17.23
N ARG A 337 -20.09 -0.48 17.42
CA ARG A 337 -20.95 0.65 17.76
C ARG A 337 -21.89 1.05 16.62
N LEU A 338 -21.37 1.12 15.38
CA LEU A 338 -22.13 1.60 14.22
C LEU A 338 -22.89 0.49 13.50
N GLN A 339 -22.60 -0.79 13.82
CA GLN A 339 -23.22 -1.97 13.20
C GLN A 339 -23.11 -1.94 11.67
N ARG A 340 -21.98 -1.42 11.16
CA ARG A 340 -21.73 -1.22 9.74
C ARG A 340 -20.30 -1.60 9.38
N ARG A 341 -20.11 -2.00 8.13
CA ARG A 341 -18.80 -2.25 7.55
C ARG A 341 -17.99 -0.96 7.48
N VAL A 342 -16.71 -1.02 7.78
CA VAL A 342 -15.77 0.10 7.72
C VAL A 342 -14.72 -0.19 6.67
N ILE A 343 -14.45 0.78 5.79
CA ILE A 343 -13.41 0.72 4.79
C ILE A 343 -12.41 1.84 5.07
N PRO A 344 -11.19 1.52 5.53
CA PRO A 344 -10.16 2.52 5.75
C PRO A 344 -9.73 3.19 4.43
N ARG A 345 -9.47 4.48 4.49
CA ARG A 345 -9.01 5.29 3.36
C ARG A 345 -7.96 6.30 3.79
N MET A 346 -7.05 6.60 2.87
CA MET A 346 -6.14 7.73 2.97
C MET A 346 -6.56 8.85 2.01
N SER A 347 -6.24 10.09 2.39
CA SER A 347 -6.25 11.27 1.53
C SER A 347 -4.94 12.05 1.63
N ASN A 348 -3.84 11.33 1.86
CA ASN A 348 -2.48 11.88 1.85
C ASN A 348 -1.53 10.95 1.07
N ALA A 349 -0.34 11.47 0.78
CA ALA A 349 0.67 10.85 -0.08
C ALA A 349 1.67 9.98 0.70
N HIS A 350 1.35 9.56 1.93
CA HIS A 350 2.29 8.78 2.73
C HIS A 350 2.46 7.37 2.17
N ASN A 351 3.72 6.99 1.92
CA ASN A 351 4.07 5.62 1.58
C ASN A 351 4.14 4.77 2.86
N PHE A 352 3.10 3.96 3.08
CA PHE A 352 2.96 3.13 4.27
C PHE A 352 3.74 1.80 4.22
N SER A 353 4.35 1.42 3.09
CA SER A 353 4.99 0.12 2.92
C SER A 353 6.18 -0.08 3.87
N ALA A 354 6.98 0.96 4.10
CA ALA A 354 8.15 0.91 4.99
C ALA A 354 7.83 1.30 6.44
N ASN A 355 6.55 1.43 6.80
CA ASN A 355 6.16 1.85 8.14
C ASN A 355 6.30 0.69 9.14
N PRO A 356 6.94 0.90 10.31
CA PRO A 356 7.14 -0.14 11.31
C PRO A 356 5.86 -0.52 12.07
N LEU A 357 4.80 0.29 12.01
CA LEU A 357 3.55 0.03 12.72
C LEU A 357 2.61 -0.84 11.89
N GLY A 358 2.54 -2.15 12.21
CA GLY A 358 1.74 -3.13 11.47
C GLY A 358 0.26 -2.83 11.40
N LEU A 359 -0.30 -2.31 12.49
CA LEU A 359 -1.70 -1.91 12.51
C LEU A 359 -2.00 -0.81 11.47
N TYR A 360 -1.12 0.19 11.35
CA TYR A 360 -1.28 1.24 10.36
C TYR A 360 -1.11 0.68 8.94
N ARG A 361 -0.08 -0.13 8.72
CA ARG A 361 0.20 -0.76 7.42
C ARG A 361 -0.98 -1.63 6.98
N PHE A 362 -1.51 -2.46 7.87
CA PHE A 362 -2.68 -3.31 7.63
C PHE A 362 -3.91 -2.51 7.19
N LEU A 363 -4.28 -1.44 7.93
CA LEU A 363 -5.39 -0.57 7.55
C LEU A 363 -5.16 0.08 6.18
N CYS A 364 -3.92 0.47 5.87
CA CYS A 364 -3.57 1.03 4.57
C CYS A 364 -3.57 -0.01 3.45
N MET A 365 -3.23 -1.27 3.71
CA MET A 365 -3.31 -2.36 2.72
C MET A 365 -4.77 -2.65 2.37
N LEU A 366 -5.68 -2.63 3.36
CA LEU A 366 -7.11 -2.87 3.14
C LEU A 366 -7.73 -1.92 2.12
N GLN A 367 -7.20 -0.70 1.98
CA GLN A 367 -7.75 0.25 1.02
C GLN A 367 -7.64 -0.24 -0.43
N HIS A 368 -6.60 -1.03 -0.74
CA HIS A 368 -6.29 -1.55 -2.09
C HIS A 368 -6.84 -2.95 -2.35
N GLN A 369 -7.43 -3.62 -1.35
CA GLN A 369 -7.89 -5.00 -1.48
C GLN A 369 -8.93 -5.16 -2.60
N GLY A 370 -8.68 -6.13 -3.49
CA GLY A 370 -9.58 -6.42 -4.61
C GLY A 370 -9.75 -5.26 -5.58
N GLN A 371 -8.83 -4.29 -5.56
CA GLN A 371 -8.81 -3.16 -6.48
C GLN A 371 -7.71 -3.33 -7.53
N LEU A 372 -8.01 -2.91 -8.76
CA LEU A 372 -7.06 -2.85 -9.85
C LEU A 372 -6.27 -1.53 -9.77
N SER A 373 -4.95 -1.63 -9.85
CA SER A 373 -4.07 -0.48 -10.13
C SER A 373 -3.46 -0.64 -11.52
N GLY A 374 -3.09 0.47 -12.16
CA GLY A 374 -2.59 0.46 -13.54
C GLY A 374 -1.28 1.21 -13.64
N ARG A 375 -0.16 0.50 -13.83
CA ARG A 375 1.13 1.08 -14.21
C ARG A 375 1.84 0.15 -15.16
N PHE A 376 2.26 0.68 -16.30
CA PHE A 376 3.08 -0.09 -17.23
C PHE A 376 4.40 -0.48 -16.56
N ARG A 377 4.77 -1.76 -16.68
CA ARG A 377 6.07 -2.28 -16.25
C ARG A 377 6.63 -3.14 -17.37
N PHE A 378 7.93 -3.06 -17.57
CA PHE A 378 8.59 -4.03 -18.43
C PHE A 378 8.54 -5.41 -17.77
N PRO A 379 8.44 -6.49 -18.55
CA PRO A 379 8.65 -7.83 -18.04
C PRO A 379 10.01 -7.94 -17.33
N ALA A 380 10.08 -8.70 -16.24
CA ALA A 380 11.31 -8.86 -15.44
C ALA A 380 12.51 -9.35 -16.27
N SER A 381 12.24 -10.12 -17.33
CA SER A 381 13.19 -10.60 -18.33
C SER A 381 13.85 -9.46 -19.12
N LEU A 382 13.11 -8.40 -19.47
CA LEU A 382 13.61 -7.22 -20.16
C LEU A 382 14.18 -6.17 -19.20
N GLU A 383 13.64 -6.05 -17.97
CA GLU A 383 14.09 -5.07 -16.98
C GLU A 383 15.57 -5.16 -16.62
N ARG A 384 16.25 -6.26 -16.93
CA ARG A 384 17.68 -6.43 -16.67
C ARG A 384 18.59 -5.91 -17.78
N LEU A 385 18.04 -5.57 -18.94
CA LEU A 385 18.82 -5.16 -20.10
C LEU A 385 19.53 -3.80 -19.90
N PRO A 386 20.73 -3.60 -20.49
CA PRO A 386 21.48 -2.34 -20.41
C PRO A 386 20.74 -1.14 -20.99
N ARG A 387 19.91 -1.38 -22.01
CA ARG A 387 19.09 -0.36 -22.66
C ARG A 387 17.67 -0.89 -22.82
N LEU A 388 16.69 -0.04 -22.51
CA LEU A 388 15.30 -0.23 -22.83
C LEU A 388 14.83 0.91 -23.73
N PRO A 389 14.01 0.63 -24.75
CA PRO A 389 13.50 1.64 -25.65
C PRO A 389 12.36 2.40 -24.98
N ARG A 390 11.98 3.55 -25.55
CA ARG A 390 10.70 4.18 -25.20
C ARG A 390 9.57 3.23 -25.57
N VAL A 391 8.50 3.20 -24.78
CA VAL A 391 7.27 2.47 -25.14
C VAL A 391 6.13 3.47 -25.26
N ARG A 392 5.46 3.45 -26.42
CA ARG A 392 4.35 4.34 -26.73
C ARG A 392 3.16 3.57 -27.27
N CYS A 393 1.95 4.01 -26.95
CA CYS A 393 0.72 3.54 -27.57
C CYS A 393 -0.13 4.75 -27.98
N GLY A 394 -0.33 4.93 -29.28
CA GLY A 394 -0.92 6.18 -29.80
C GLY A 394 -0.11 7.40 -29.35
N ARG A 395 -0.74 8.35 -28.65
CA ARG A 395 -0.06 9.53 -28.08
C ARG A 395 0.51 9.31 -26.68
N VAL A 396 0.18 8.18 -26.04
CA VAL A 396 0.54 7.90 -24.65
C VAL A 396 1.93 7.28 -24.58
N ILE A 397 2.87 7.99 -23.96
CA ILE A 397 4.18 7.45 -23.60
C ILE A 397 4.02 6.70 -22.28
N LEU A 398 4.17 5.38 -22.35
CA LEU A 398 3.99 4.44 -21.24
C LEU A 398 5.28 4.27 -20.43
N ALA A 399 6.43 4.33 -21.10
CA ALA A 399 7.73 4.32 -20.45
C ALA A 399 8.76 5.12 -21.26
N PRO A 400 9.57 5.98 -20.61
CA PRO A 400 10.72 6.60 -21.26
C PRO A 400 11.79 5.54 -21.58
N ALA A 401 12.60 5.81 -22.60
CA ALA A 401 13.83 5.08 -22.84
C ALA A 401 14.73 5.10 -21.59
N ARG A 402 15.37 3.96 -21.29
CA ARG A 402 16.21 3.78 -20.09
C ARG A 402 17.57 3.21 -20.48
N TRP A 403 18.61 3.72 -19.84
CA TRP A 403 19.97 3.20 -19.91
C TRP A 403 20.45 2.84 -18.51
N ARG A 404 21.14 1.72 -18.39
CA ARG A 404 21.76 1.27 -17.17
C ARG A 404 23.26 1.46 -17.33
N LEU A 405 23.77 2.51 -16.70
CA LEU A 405 25.17 2.89 -16.79
C LEU A 405 25.93 2.30 -15.60
N SER A 406 26.89 1.43 -15.88
CA SER A 406 27.79 0.90 -14.84
C SER A 406 29.08 1.71 -14.74
N ALA A 407 29.76 1.60 -13.59
CA ALA A 407 31.09 2.18 -13.41
C ALA A 407 32.12 1.59 -14.39
N ALA A 408 31.94 0.34 -14.82
CA ALA A 408 32.79 -0.31 -15.81
C ALA A 408 32.64 0.36 -17.19
N ASP A 409 31.40 0.63 -17.62
CA ASP A 409 31.11 1.32 -18.89
C ASP A 409 31.67 2.75 -18.90
N ALA A 410 31.71 3.38 -17.72
CA ALA A 410 32.15 4.77 -17.53
C ALA A 410 33.60 4.93 -17.05
N THR A 411 34.47 3.93 -17.20
CA THR A 411 35.83 3.95 -16.63
C THR A 411 36.63 5.20 -17.04
N GLN A 412 36.64 5.53 -18.33
CA GLN A 412 37.32 6.72 -18.85
C GLN A 412 36.75 8.01 -18.26
N LEU A 413 35.43 8.08 -18.10
CA LEU A 413 34.75 9.23 -17.50
C LEU A 413 35.10 9.39 -16.01
N LEU A 414 35.24 8.28 -15.29
CA LEU A 414 35.60 8.27 -13.87
C LEU A 414 37.07 8.62 -13.61
N GLN A 415 37.94 8.49 -14.62
CA GLN A 415 39.37 8.82 -14.55
C GLN A 415 39.70 10.20 -15.14
N ALA A 416 38.80 10.78 -15.93
CA ALA A 416 38.99 12.07 -16.56
C ALA A 416 39.05 13.24 -15.55
N GLU A 417 39.89 14.22 -15.85
CA GLU A 417 39.90 15.50 -15.17
C GLU A 417 38.69 16.36 -15.58
N ARG A 418 38.33 17.36 -14.76
CA ARG A 418 37.10 18.16 -14.96
C ARG A 418 37.00 18.76 -16.36
N ASP A 419 38.09 19.29 -16.89
CA ASP A 419 38.13 19.96 -18.20
C ASP A 419 37.96 18.97 -19.37
N GLN A 420 38.23 17.68 -19.13
CA GLN A 420 38.09 16.61 -20.11
C GLN A 420 36.71 15.94 -20.05
N LEU A 421 35.94 16.15 -18.97
CA LEU A 421 34.64 15.52 -18.76
C LEU A 421 33.66 15.70 -19.92
N PRO A 422 33.47 16.91 -20.51
CA PRO A 422 32.53 17.08 -21.61
C PRO A 422 32.91 16.25 -22.85
N SER A 423 34.20 16.19 -23.19
CA SER A 423 34.69 15.45 -24.35
C SER A 423 34.56 13.94 -24.16
N VAL A 424 34.94 13.41 -22.99
CA VAL A 424 34.80 11.98 -22.67
C VAL A 424 33.32 11.59 -22.58
N MET A 425 32.48 12.46 -22.01
CA MET A 425 31.04 12.26 -22.00
C MET A 425 30.45 12.25 -23.42
N ALA A 426 30.92 13.10 -24.33
CA ALA A 426 30.45 13.09 -25.72
C ALA A 426 30.72 11.74 -26.42
N ILE A 427 31.90 11.15 -26.21
CA ILE A 427 32.27 9.82 -26.72
C ILE A 427 31.36 8.75 -26.11
N LEU A 428 31.19 8.76 -24.78
CA LEU A 428 30.33 7.80 -24.07
C LEU A 428 28.88 7.90 -24.54
N ARG A 429 28.38 9.12 -24.77
CA ARG A 429 27.03 9.35 -25.28
C ARG A 429 26.86 8.78 -26.68
N GLN A 430 27.84 8.95 -27.56
CA GLN A 430 27.78 8.37 -28.91
C GLN A 430 27.82 6.84 -28.86
N ALA A 431 28.67 6.26 -28.01
CA ALA A 431 28.79 4.80 -27.87
C ALA A 431 27.52 4.15 -27.31
N LEU A 432 26.83 4.80 -26.37
CA LEU A 432 25.65 4.25 -25.69
C LEU A 432 24.30 4.79 -26.24
N GLY A 433 24.35 5.72 -27.21
CA GLY A 433 23.16 6.39 -27.74
C GLY A 433 22.44 7.24 -26.68
N LEU A 434 23.17 7.91 -25.79
CA LEU A 434 22.57 8.73 -24.73
C LEU A 434 22.18 10.13 -25.25
N PRO A 435 20.95 10.61 -24.95
CA PRO A 435 20.56 11.97 -25.29
C PRO A 435 21.39 13.00 -24.49
N ARG A 436 21.32 14.28 -24.88
CA ARG A 436 22.03 15.35 -24.16
C ARG A 436 21.52 15.49 -22.73
N ARG A 437 20.20 15.41 -22.54
CA ARG A 437 19.57 15.51 -21.22
C ARG A 437 18.97 14.18 -20.82
N VAL A 438 19.28 13.75 -19.61
CA VAL A 438 18.81 12.50 -19.02
C VAL A 438 18.27 12.77 -17.62
N GLY A 439 17.28 12.00 -17.18
CA GLY A 439 16.89 11.90 -15.78
C GLY A 439 17.67 10.80 -15.08
N ILE A 440 18.20 11.06 -13.88
CA ILE A 440 18.60 10.00 -12.96
C ILE A 440 17.38 9.61 -12.15
N ARG A 441 16.97 8.34 -12.22
CA ARG A 441 15.84 7.82 -11.46
C ARG A 441 16.29 7.21 -10.14
N GLU A 442 15.85 7.79 -9.03
CA GLU A 442 16.07 7.29 -7.67
C GLU A 442 14.72 7.11 -6.97
N GLY A 443 14.23 5.87 -6.93
CA GLY A 443 12.85 5.60 -6.47
C GLY A 443 11.83 6.30 -7.38
N GLU A 444 10.98 7.12 -6.78
CA GLU A 444 9.97 7.94 -7.48
C GLU A 444 10.49 9.31 -7.91
N SER A 445 11.70 9.69 -7.48
CA SER A 445 12.29 10.98 -7.86
C SER A 445 13.12 10.85 -9.13
N VAL A 446 12.96 11.84 -10.02
CA VAL A 446 13.76 11.98 -11.23
C VAL A 446 14.52 13.31 -11.16
N GLN A 447 15.84 13.25 -11.27
CA GLN A 447 16.65 14.46 -11.39
C GLN A 447 17.19 14.59 -12.81
N THR A 448 16.77 15.64 -13.51
CA THR A 448 17.29 15.95 -14.85
C THR A 448 18.72 16.48 -14.78
N LEU A 449 19.59 15.95 -15.63
CA LEU A 449 20.96 16.37 -15.84
C LEU A 449 21.19 16.75 -17.31
N ASP A 450 21.92 17.84 -17.54
CA ASP A 450 22.48 18.17 -18.85
C ASP A 450 23.90 17.60 -18.95
N LEU A 451 24.08 16.60 -19.82
CA LEU A 451 25.37 15.92 -20.01
C LEU A 451 26.39 16.76 -20.81
N HIS A 452 26.11 18.05 -21.06
CA HIS A 452 27.13 19.02 -21.46
C HIS A 452 27.66 19.86 -20.31
N ASP A 453 26.97 19.91 -19.17
CA ASP A 453 27.40 20.68 -18.00
C ASP A 453 28.45 19.88 -17.20
N PRO A 454 29.70 20.36 -17.06
CA PRO A 454 30.74 19.69 -16.28
C PRO A 454 30.31 19.38 -14.84
N PHE A 455 29.50 20.24 -14.21
CA PHE A 455 29.03 20.02 -12.84
C PHE A 455 28.03 18.87 -12.75
N ALA A 456 27.11 18.77 -13.72
CA ALA A 456 26.16 17.67 -13.82
C ALA A 456 26.87 16.33 -14.09
N ILE A 457 27.88 16.34 -14.97
CA ILE A 457 28.71 15.15 -15.25
C ILE A 457 29.46 14.71 -13.98
N GLU A 458 30.05 15.66 -13.24
CA GLU A 458 30.76 15.34 -12.00
C GLU A 458 29.82 14.75 -10.93
N ALA A 459 28.59 15.28 -10.82
CA ALA A 459 27.56 14.73 -9.94
C ALA A 459 27.20 13.28 -10.31
N LEU A 460 27.06 12.99 -11.61
CA LEU A 460 26.86 11.62 -12.11
C LEU A 460 28.05 10.72 -11.75
N CYS A 461 29.29 11.18 -11.96
CA CYS A 461 30.50 10.42 -11.61
C CYS A 461 30.55 10.08 -10.11
N ARG A 462 30.22 11.02 -9.21
CA ARG A 462 30.15 10.75 -7.76
C ARG A 462 29.12 9.67 -7.43
N ARG A 463 27.95 9.70 -8.08
CA ARG A 463 26.91 8.67 -7.89
C ARG A 463 27.37 7.31 -8.39
N LEU A 464 27.98 7.24 -9.57
CA LEU A 464 28.53 6.01 -10.14
C LEU A 464 29.60 5.39 -9.23
N ARG A 465 30.53 6.19 -8.68
CA ARG A 465 31.54 5.67 -7.73
C ARG A 465 30.90 5.09 -6.47
N LYS A 466 29.84 5.71 -5.95
CA LYS A 466 29.16 5.26 -4.72
C LYS A 466 28.29 4.03 -4.93
N ARG A 467 27.54 3.96 -6.05
CA ARG A 467 26.52 2.94 -6.31
C ARG A 467 26.97 1.84 -7.26
N GLN A 468 28.10 2.02 -7.96
CA GLN A 468 28.61 1.18 -9.05
C GLN A 468 27.73 1.11 -10.30
N GLN A 469 26.46 1.49 -10.19
CA GLN A 469 25.48 1.48 -11.28
C GLN A 469 24.41 2.54 -11.05
N VAL A 470 23.96 3.18 -12.13
CA VAL A 470 22.89 4.19 -12.13
C VAL A 470 21.94 3.92 -13.30
N ASP A 471 20.63 3.96 -13.04
CA ASP A 471 19.60 3.93 -14.08
C ASP A 471 19.30 5.37 -14.55
N LEU A 472 19.59 5.63 -15.82
CA LEU A 472 19.28 6.86 -16.54
C LEU A 472 17.99 6.66 -17.35
N ILE A 473 17.16 7.68 -17.42
CA ILE A 473 15.99 7.74 -18.31
C ILE A 473 16.10 8.94 -19.24
N GLU A 474 15.45 8.92 -20.39
CA GLU A 474 15.41 10.10 -21.25
C GLU A 474 14.68 11.25 -20.58
N SER A 475 15.12 12.48 -20.84
CA SER A 475 14.39 13.68 -20.43
C SER A 475 13.30 13.97 -21.46
N LEU A 476 12.04 13.68 -21.11
CA LEU A 476 10.89 13.95 -21.98
C LEU A 476 10.48 15.44 -22.01
N SER A 477 10.76 16.16 -20.92
CA SER A 477 10.46 17.57 -20.78
C SER A 477 11.66 18.42 -21.22
N ASP A 478 11.48 19.21 -22.28
CA ASP A 478 12.38 20.28 -22.70
C ASP A 478 11.54 21.54 -22.96
N SER A 479 12.20 22.70 -23.05
CA SER A 479 11.62 23.97 -23.50
C SER A 479 10.78 23.85 -24.78
N ALA A 480 11.13 22.92 -25.69
CA ALA A 480 10.39 22.66 -26.92
C ALA A 480 9.11 21.81 -26.73
N SER A 481 8.94 21.16 -25.58
CA SER A 481 7.78 20.33 -25.22
C SER A 481 7.02 20.87 -23.99
N ALA A 482 7.29 22.11 -23.57
CA ALA A 482 6.67 22.76 -22.43
C ALA A 482 5.46 23.61 -22.85
N CYS A 483 4.27 23.02 -22.80
CA CYS A 483 3.03 23.70 -23.22
C CYS A 483 2.49 24.72 -22.20
N VAL A 484 2.93 24.65 -20.93
CA VAL A 484 2.48 25.54 -19.86
C VAL A 484 3.33 26.80 -19.82
N GLY A 485 2.67 27.95 -19.90
CA GLY A 485 3.27 29.27 -19.80
C GLY A 485 2.93 30.19 -20.97
N ASN A 486 3.72 31.24 -21.16
CA ASN A 486 3.56 32.22 -22.22
C ASN A 486 4.82 32.29 -23.10
N ARG A 487 4.85 33.16 -24.12
CA ARG A 487 5.98 33.26 -25.05
C ARG A 487 7.32 33.58 -24.37
N GLN A 488 7.31 34.19 -23.19
CA GLN A 488 8.51 34.59 -22.45
C GLN A 488 8.92 33.54 -21.41
N ASN A 489 7.95 32.90 -20.75
CA ASN A 489 8.19 31.95 -19.66
C ASN A 489 7.48 30.62 -19.97
N ARG A 490 8.26 29.54 -20.01
CA ARG A 490 7.78 28.16 -20.15
C ARG A 490 8.06 27.40 -18.87
N TYR A 491 7.14 26.53 -18.46
CA TYR A 491 7.23 25.78 -17.22
C TYR A 491 7.10 24.27 -17.47
N SER A 492 7.97 23.50 -16.84
CA SER A 492 7.69 22.08 -16.57
C SER A 492 6.49 21.99 -15.64
N HIS A 493 5.61 21.04 -15.88
CA HIS A 493 4.39 20.86 -15.11
C HIS A 493 4.05 19.38 -15.00
N GLU A 494 3.20 19.07 -14.03
CA GLU A 494 2.61 17.77 -13.82
C GLU A 494 1.18 17.99 -13.33
N LEU A 495 0.25 17.19 -13.84
CA LEU A 495 -1.16 17.23 -13.54
C LEU A 495 -1.50 16.05 -12.64
N ILE A 496 -2.13 16.34 -11.50
CA ILE A 496 -2.80 15.32 -10.70
C ILE A 496 -4.26 15.36 -11.09
N VAL A 497 -4.73 14.31 -11.76
CA VAL A 497 -6.09 14.25 -12.32
C VAL A 497 -6.93 13.27 -11.49
N PRO A 498 -7.90 13.75 -10.69
CA PRO A 498 -8.92 12.92 -10.07
C PRO A 498 -9.74 12.19 -11.13
N LEU A 499 -9.83 10.87 -11.00
CA LEU A 499 -10.61 10.01 -11.89
C LEU A 499 -11.75 9.36 -11.11
N ARG A 500 -12.89 9.23 -11.78
CA ARG A 500 -14.05 8.48 -11.28
C ARG A 500 -14.43 7.40 -12.28
N LYS A 501 -14.79 6.23 -11.75
CA LYS A 501 -15.36 5.16 -12.57
C LYS A 501 -16.76 5.55 -13.01
N LEU A 502 -17.01 5.53 -14.32
CA LEU A 502 -18.35 5.74 -14.85
C LEU A 502 -19.22 4.50 -14.57
N PRO A 503 -20.52 4.68 -14.27
CA PRO A 503 -21.43 3.56 -14.09
C PRO A 503 -21.54 2.77 -15.40
N GLY A 504 -21.22 1.48 -15.36
CA GLY A 504 -21.49 0.56 -16.47
C GLY A 504 -22.98 0.33 -16.69
N PRO A 505 -23.38 -0.31 -17.81
CA PRO A 505 -24.77 -0.70 -18.05
C PRO A 505 -25.33 -1.50 -16.88
N LYS A 506 -26.60 -1.23 -16.55
CA LYS A 506 -27.32 -1.51 -15.28
C LYS A 506 -27.20 -2.92 -14.65
N ALA A 507 -26.65 -3.91 -15.34
CA ALA A 507 -26.55 -5.29 -14.87
C ALA A 507 -25.42 -5.57 -13.86
N GLN A 508 -24.40 -4.70 -13.74
CA GLN A 508 -23.17 -5.03 -12.99
C GLN A 508 -23.13 -4.48 -11.55
N ARG A 509 -24.08 -3.64 -11.14
CA ARG A 509 -24.16 -3.11 -9.77
C ARG A 509 -24.40 -4.19 -8.71
N HIS A 510 -24.92 -5.35 -9.12
CA HIS A 510 -25.28 -6.43 -8.20
C HIS A 510 -24.11 -7.40 -7.91
N ALA A 511 -23.07 -7.52 -8.73
CA ALA A 511 -22.11 -8.62 -8.57
C ALA A 511 -21.08 -8.43 -7.42
N ALA A 512 -20.69 -7.19 -7.10
CA ALA A 512 -19.78 -6.92 -5.99
C ALA A 512 -20.52 -6.70 -4.65
N ALA A 513 -21.72 -6.09 -4.71
CA ALA A 513 -22.58 -5.86 -3.56
C ALA A 513 -23.35 -7.10 -3.11
N ALA A 514 -23.71 -8.02 -4.01
CA ALA A 514 -24.42 -9.27 -3.66
C ALA A 514 -23.50 -10.39 -3.12
N ARG A 515 -22.20 -10.13 -2.92
CA ARG A 515 -21.29 -11.10 -2.28
C ARG A 515 -21.43 -11.16 -0.75
N PHE A 516 -22.18 -10.23 -0.15
CA PHE A 516 -22.26 -10.09 1.29
C PHE A 516 -23.72 -9.96 1.70
N ASP A 517 -24.26 -11.03 2.27
CA ASP A 517 -25.52 -10.95 2.99
C ASP A 517 -25.35 -9.94 4.15
N PRO A 518 -26.19 -8.89 4.22
CA PRO A 518 -26.15 -7.90 5.29
C PRO A 518 -26.59 -8.46 6.65
N ALA A 519 -27.04 -9.72 6.74
CA ALA A 519 -27.33 -10.36 8.00
C ALA A 519 -26.09 -10.32 8.93
N LEU A 520 -26.26 -9.65 10.07
CA LEU A 520 -25.30 -9.63 11.18
C LEU A 520 -25.12 -11.07 11.69
N PRO A 521 -23.92 -11.66 11.58
CA PRO A 521 -23.59 -12.88 12.30
C PRO A 521 -23.67 -12.62 13.81
N PRO A 522 -23.90 -13.66 14.64
CA PRO A 522 -23.96 -13.52 16.08
C PRO A 522 -22.65 -12.94 16.65
N ASP A 523 -22.78 -12.18 17.73
CA ASP A 523 -21.66 -11.52 18.42
C ASP A 523 -20.62 -12.58 18.89
N PRO A 524 -19.35 -12.46 18.49
CA PRO A 524 -18.31 -13.42 18.87
C PRO A 524 -18.05 -13.50 20.38
N THR A 525 -18.48 -12.50 21.15
CA THR A 525 -18.37 -12.49 22.61
C THR A 525 -19.41 -13.35 23.32
N SER A 526 -20.39 -13.93 22.61
CA SER A 526 -21.48 -14.69 23.24
C SER A 526 -21.06 -16.08 23.75
N ILE A 527 -19.86 -16.57 23.40
CA ILE A 527 -19.38 -17.91 23.79
C ILE A 527 -18.12 -17.77 24.64
N ALA A 528 -18.21 -18.17 25.91
CA ALA A 528 -17.07 -18.12 26.84
C ALA A 528 -15.87 -18.96 26.33
N PRO A 529 -14.62 -18.46 26.43
CA PRO A 529 -13.42 -19.18 25.98
C PRO A 529 -13.28 -20.59 26.57
N ALA A 530 -13.66 -20.77 27.84
CA ALA A 530 -13.64 -22.05 28.53
C ALA A 530 -14.61 -23.11 27.96
N ALA A 531 -15.59 -22.71 27.16
CA ALA A 531 -16.48 -23.64 26.45
C ALA A 531 -15.90 -24.11 25.11
N ARG A 532 -14.88 -23.40 24.60
CA ARG A 532 -14.29 -23.56 23.26
C ARG A 532 -12.93 -24.24 23.30
N ASP A 533 -12.01 -23.73 24.12
CA ASP A 533 -10.67 -24.27 24.24
C ASP A 533 -10.63 -25.32 25.35
N ARG A 534 -10.42 -26.57 24.94
CA ARG A 534 -10.29 -27.72 25.84
C ARG A 534 -8.82 -28.06 25.98
N LEU A 535 -8.20 -27.58 27.06
CA LEU A 535 -6.79 -27.83 27.36
C LEU A 535 -6.56 -29.31 27.74
N PRO A 536 -5.33 -29.84 27.60
CA PRO A 536 -4.98 -31.15 28.15
C PRO A 536 -5.33 -31.26 29.64
N GLY A 537 -6.06 -32.31 30.01
CA GLY A 537 -6.58 -32.51 31.37
C GLY A 537 -7.97 -31.93 31.63
N SER A 538 -8.63 -31.40 30.60
CA SER A 538 -10.08 -31.13 30.61
C SER A 538 -10.90 -32.40 30.33
N ASP A 539 -12.17 -32.24 29.96
CA ASP A 539 -13.08 -33.31 29.54
C ASP A 539 -12.76 -33.88 28.15
N TRP A 540 -11.69 -33.39 27.50
CA TRP A 540 -11.20 -33.88 26.22
C TRP A 540 -9.71 -34.24 26.26
N LEU A 541 -9.38 -35.35 25.59
CA LEU A 541 -8.01 -35.71 25.21
C LEU A 541 -7.87 -35.62 23.69
N TYR A 542 -6.87 -34.87 23.23
CA TYR A 542 -6.61 -34.65 21.81
C TYR A 542 -5.17 -35.04 21.46
N LEU A 543 -5.04 -35.96 20.51
CA LEU A 543 -3.78 -36.47 19.99
C LEU A 543 -3.60 -36.14 18.51
N ARG A 544 -2.39 -35.74 18.11
CA ARG A 544 -1.95 -35.63 16.72
C ARG A 544 -0.96 -36.74 16.41
N LEU A 545 -1.25 -37.56 15.41
CA LEU A 545 -0.42 -38.66 14.94
C LEU A 545 0.12 -38.33 13.54
N HIS A 546 1.42 -38.06 13.43
CA HIS A 546 2.07 -37.72 12.17
C HIS A 546 2.59 -38.97 11.46
N GLY A 547 2.41 -39.03 10.14
CA GLY A 547 2.83 -40.16 9.31
C GLY A 547 2.41 -39.99 7.86
N SER A 548 2.77 -40.96 7.01
CA SER A 548 2.33 -40.94 5.61
C SER A 548 0.81 -41.15 5.53
N PRO A 549 0.09 -40.53 4.56
CA PRO A 549 -1.36 -40.69 4.43
C PRO A 549 -1.80 -42.16 4.34
N GLN A 550 -1.07 -42.95 3.56
CA GLN A 550 -1.36 -44.37 3.32
C GLN A 550 -1.19 -45.21 4.59
N THR A 551 -0.11 -44.94 5.35
CA THR A 551 0.15 -45.62 6.62
C THR A 551 -0.90 -45.24 7.66
N LEU A 552 -1.24 -43.94 7.77
CA LEU A 552 -2.24 -43.45 8.72
C LEU A 552 -3.63 -44.05 8.46
N ASP A 553 -4.05 -44.17 7.20
CA ASP A 553 -5.34 -44.79 6.87
C ASP A 553 -5.38 -46.28 7.25
N ARG A 554 -4.29 -47.01 6.98
CA ARG A 554 -4.16 -48.41 7.37
C ARG A 554 -4.19 -48.57 8.90
N LEU A 555 -3.42 -47.76 9.62
CA LEU A 555 -3.37 -47.76 11.09
C LEU A 555 -4.72 -47.41 11.71
N LEU A 556 -5.42 -46.43 11.14
CA LEU A 556 -6.74 -46.05 11.59
C LEU A 556 -7.73 -47.21 11.49
N ALA A 557 -7.80 -47.85 10.32
CA ALA A 557 -8.75 -48.92 10.06
C ALA A 557 -8.46 -50.21 10.85
N LEU A 558 -7.18 -50.59 10.96
CA LEU A 558 -6.80 -51.89 11.49
C LEU A 558 -6.41 -51.87 12.97
N THR A 559 -6.05 -50.71 13.53
CA THR A 559 -5.44 -50.63 14.87
C THR A 559 -6.12 -49.59 15.74
N LEU A 560 -6.13 -48.32 15.34
CA LEU A 560 -6.54 -47.21 16.20
C LEU A 560 -8.06 -47.16 16.42
N ALA A 561 -8.88 -47.33 15.37
CA ALA A 561 -10.33 -47.31 15.52
C ALA A 561 -10.87 -48.51 16.32
N PRO A 562 -10.40 -49.77 16.07
CA PRO A 562 -10.76 -50.90 16.92
C PRO A 562 -10.37 -50.70 18.39
N LEU A 563 -9.15 -50.21 18.65
CA LEU A 563 -8.66 -49.95 20.00
C LEU A 563 -9.49 -48.85 20.70
N ALA A 564 -9.76 -47.75 20.01
CA ALA A 564 -10.58 -46.66 20.55
C ALA A 564 -12.00 -47.12 20.90
N GLU A 565 -12.60 -47.94 20.05
CA GLU A 565 -13.93 -48.49 20.28
C GLU A 565 -13.95 -49.50 21.43
N GLN A 566 -12.95 -50.36 21.55
CA GLN A 566 -12.78 -51.26 22.69
C GLN A 566 -12.65 -50.46 24.00
N LEU A 567 -11.82 -49.42 24.03
CA LEU A 567 -11.63 -48.58 25.22
C LEU A 567 -12.90 -47.79 25.59
N ARG A 568 -13.70 -47.38 24.59
CA ARG A 568 -15.02 -46.77 24.80
C ARG A 568 -15.98 -47.75 25.47
N GLN A 569 -16.06 -48.98 24.97
CA GLN A 569 -16.93 -50.03 25.54
C GLN A 569 -16.54 -50.43 26.96
N GLN A 570 -15.24 -50.35 27.29
CA GLN A 570 -14.71 -50.55 28.64
C GLN A 570 -14.94 -49.35 29.59
N GLY A 571 -15.56 -48.27 29.11
CA GLY A 571 -15.91 -47.10 29.92
C GLY A 571 -14.75 -46.13 30.17
N HIS A 572 -13.65 -46.21 29.40
CA HIS A 572 -12.51 -45.29 29.54
C HIS A 572 -12.73 -43.93 28.86
N CYS A 573 -13.70 -43.85 27.94
CA CYS A 573 -14.21 -42.60 27.37
C CYS A 573 -15.69 -42.74 27.01
N ASN A 574 -16.38 -41.61 26.87
CA ASN A 574 -17.79 -41.55 26.51
C ASN A 574 -17.96 -41.60 24.98
N SER A 575 -17.15 -40.83 24.26
CA SER A 575 -17.19 -40.71 22.82
C SER A 575 -15.80 -40.45 22.26
N TRP A 576 -15.60 -40.77 20.98
CA TRP A 576 -14.37 -40.44 20.27
C TRP A 576 -14.67 -40.20 18.79
N PHE A 577 -13.80 -39.44 18.13
CA PHE A 577 -13.83 -39.28 16.68
C PHE A 577 -12.42 -38.94 16.16
N TYR A 578 -12.28 -38.94 14.84
CA TYR A 578 -11.03 -38.60 14.17
C TYR A 578 -11.25 -37.60 13.03
N ILE A 579 -10.18 -36.87 12.67
CA ILE A 579 -10.11 -36.02 11.48
C ILE A 579 -8.76 -36.23 10.79
N ARG A 580 -8.73 -36.23 9.46
CA ARG A 580 -7.50 -36.19 8.64
C ARG A 580 -7.09 -34.74 8.37
N TYR A 581 -5.81 -34.43 8.50
CA TYR A 581 -5.28 -33.08 8.29
C TYR A 581 -3.95 -33.12 7.54
N GLY A 582 -3.62 -32.06 6.81
CA GLY A 582 -2.48 -32.03 5.88
C GLY A 582 -1.63 -30.76 5.90
N ASP A 583 -1.61 -30.01 7.01
CA ASP A 583 -0.91 -28.73 7.10
C ASP A 583 -0.27 -28.55 8.50
N PRO A 584 1.06 -28.31 8.61
CA PRO A 584 2.07 -28.32 7.54
C PRO A 584 2.43 -29.74 7.05
N ASP A 585 2.18 -30.76 7.88
CA ASP A 585 2.43 -32.18 7.57
C ASP A 585 1.15 -33.00 7.68
N TRP A 586 1.10 -34.14 6.99
CA TRP A 586 0.00 -35.11 7.13
C TRP A 586 -0.07 -35.71 8.53
N HIS A 587 -1.26 -35.65 9.14
CA HIS A 587 -1.53 -36.22 10.45
C HIS A 587 -3.00 -36.60 10.67
N LEU A 588 -3.22 -37.55 11.58
CA LEU A 588 -4.53 -37.85 12.15
C LEU A 588 -4.72 -37.08 13.47
N ARG A 589 -5.90 -36.50 13.64
CA ARG A 589 -6.35 -35.87 14.88
C ARG A 589 -7.34 -36.80 15.56
N LEU A 590 -6.95 -37.42 16.67
CA LEU A 590 -7.83 -38.28 17.47
C LEU A 590 -8.32 -37.50 18.69
N ARG A 591 -9.63 -37.51 18.94
CA ARG A 591 -10.25 -36.78 20.04
C ARG A 591 -11.16 -37.71 20.84
N PHE A 592 -10.95 -37.74 22.15
CA PHE A 592 -11.72 -38.54 23.11
C PHE A 592 -12.37 -37.63 24.14
N GLN A 593 -13.64 -37.85 24.43
CA GLN A 593 -14.39 -37.14 25.47
C GLN A 593 -14.62 -38.06 26.67
N GLY A 594 -14.48 -37.54 27.88
CA GLY A 594 -14.70 -38.32 29.10
C GLY A 594 -14.33 -37.58 30.36
N GLN A 595 -14.32 -38.29 31.49
CA GLN A 595 -13.86 -37.73 32.75
C GLN A 595 -12.33 -37.57 32.73
N PRO A 596 -11.77 -36.41 33.13
CA PRO A 596 -10.33 -36.13 33.04
C PRO A 596 -9.45 -37.22 33.67
N GLN A 597 -9.85 -37.73 34.84
CA GLN A 597 -9.13 -38.77 35.58
C GLN A 597 -9.05 -40.09 34.80
N ARG A 598 -10.11 -40.47 34.08
CA ARG A 598 -10.15 -41.66 33.23
C ARG A 598 -9.35 -41.46 31.94
N LEU A 599 -9.49 -40.30 31.31
CA LEU A 599 -8.78 -39.98 30.07
C LEU A 599 -7.26 -39.97 30.28
N LEU A 600 -6.79 -39.32 31.34
CA LEU A 600 -5.35 -39.21 31.62
C LEU A 600 -4.79 -40.42 32.36
N GLY A 601 -5.54 -41.01 33.31
CA GLY A 601 -5.06 -42.09 34.15
C GLY A 601 -5.16 -43.48 33.51
N ASP A 602 -6.20 -43.73 32.71
CA ASP A 602 -6.48 -45.08 32.18
C ASP A 602 -6.34 -45.17 30.65
N LEU A 603 -6.84 -44.17 29.92
CA LEU A 603 -6.92 -44.22 28.46
C LEU A 603 -5.58 -43.85 27.81
N LEU A 604 -4.97 -42.74 28.21
CA LEU A 604 -3.71 -42.27 27.64
C LEU A 604 -2.57 -43.29 27.79
N PRO A 605 -2.33 -43.95 28.96
CA PRO A 605 -1.28 -44.96 29.08
C PRO A 605 -1.48 -46.17 28.17
N ARG A 606 -2.73 -46.59 27.93
CA ARG A 606 -3.04 -47.71 27.03
C ARG A 606 -2.88 -47.34 25.56
N LEU A 607 -3.28 -46.12 25.19
CA LEU A 607 -2.97 -45.60 23.86
C LEU A 607 -1.46 -45.48 23.67
N HIS A 608 -0.73 -45.00 24.68
CA HIS A 608 0.72 -44.88 24.64
C HIS A 608 1.41 -46.21 24.35
N ALA A 609 1.02 -47.31 25.01
CA ALA A 609 1.61 -48.64 24.73
C ALA A 609 1.47 -49.07 23.26
N CYS A 610 0.33 -48.79 22.63
CA CYS A 610 0.13 -49.06 21.21
C CYS A 610 0.93 -48.09 20.32
N LEU A 611 0.88 -46.79 20.63
CA LEU A 611 1.55 -45.75 19.85
C LEU A 611 3.08 -45.87 19.91
N ASP A 612 3.64 -46.29 21.04
CA ASP A 612 5.08 -46.51 21.24
C ASP A 612 5.62 -47.61 20.32
N GLN A 613 4.86 -48.70 20.17
CA GLN A 613 5.17 -49.74 19.19
C GLN A 613 5.15 -49.19 17.75
N LEU A 614 4.13 -48.40 17.40
CA LEU A 614 4.00 -47.82 16.05
C LEU A 614 5.09 -46.80 15.71
N VAL A 615 5.59 -46.06 16.69
CA VAL A 615 6.75 -45.16 16.54
C VAL A 615 8.04 -45.98 16.41
N THR A 616 8.22 -47.02 17.23
CA THR A 616 9.39 -47.91 17.18
C THR A 616 9.51 -48.61 15.82
N GLU A 617 8.39 -49.03 15.25
CA GLU A 617 8.30 -49.63 13.90
C GLU A 617 8.38 -48.58 12.77
N ARG A 618 8.58 -47.30 13.08
CA ARG A 618 8.62 -46.15 12.15
C ARG A 618 7.37 -46.00 11.28
N GLN A 619 6.22 -46.49 11.75
CA GLN A 619 4.93 -46.27 11.10
C GLN A 619 4.36 -44.88 11.41
N LEU A 620 4.72 -44.34 12.58
CA LEU A 620 4.46 -42.95 12.98
C LEU A 620 5.78 -42.20 13.13
N SER A 621 5.80 -40.94 12.68
CA SER A 621 6.98 -40.07 12.83
C SER A 621 6.97 -39.29 14.14
N ARG A 622 5.78 -38.88 14.60
CA ARG A 622 5.60 -38.06 15.82
C ARG A 622 4.19 -38.21 16.38
N VAL A 623 4.09 -38.15 17.72
CA VAL A 623 2.83 -38.10 18.46
C VAL A 623 2.84 -36.88 19.37
N GLU A 624 1.75 -36.09 19.37
CA GLU A 624 1.62 -34.89 20.20
C GLU A 624 0.29 -34.86 20.94
N ILE A 625 0.30 -34.35 22.18
CA ILE A 625 -0.91 -33.98 22.92
C ILE A 625 -1.14 -32.48 22.71
N GLY A 626 -2.37 -32.07 22.39
CA GLY A 626 -2.69 -30.67 22.13
C GLY A 626 -4.00 -30.22 22.79
N SER A 627 -4.26 -28.91 22.68
CA SER A 627 -5.55 -28.31 23.06
C SER A 627 -6.58 -28.51 21.95
N TYR A 628 -7.80 -28.91 22.31
CA TYR A 628 -8.90 -29.04 21.36
C TYR A 628 -9.72 -27.74 21.30
N GLN A 629 -9.65 -27.04 20.17
CA GLN A 629 -10.48 -25.87 19.89
C GLN A 629 -11.76 -26.32 19.17
N ARG A 630 -12.93 -26.03 19.76
CA ARG A 630 -14.23 -26.44 19.21
C ARG A 630 -14.74 -25.44 18.16
N GLU A 631 -15.20 -25.95 17.02
CA GLU A 631 -15.75 -25.19 15.88
C GLU A 631 -17.25 -24.86 16.09
N LEU A 632 -17.58 -24.15 17.18
CA LEU A 632 -18.97 -23.91 17.63
C LEU A 632 -19.81 -23.05 16.70
N GLU A 633 -19.19 -22.25 15.83
CA GLU A 633 -19.90 -21.44 14.84
C GLU A 633 -20.24 -22.23 13.57
N ARG A 634 -19.58 -23.37 13.35
CA ARG A 634 -19.73 -24.17 12.13
C ARG A 634 -20.78 -25.27 12.28
N TYR A 635 -20.94 -25.80 13.49
CA TYR A 635 -21.86 -26.88 13.87
C TYR A 635 -22.55 -26.54 15.18
#